data_AF-A0A9X2EE46-F1
#
_entry.id   AF-A0A9X2EE46-F1
#
_cell.length_a   1.000
_cell.length_b   1.000
_cell.length_c   1.000
_cell.angle_alpha   90.00
_cell.angle_beta   90.00
_cell.angle_gamma   90.00
#
_symmetry.space_group_name_H-M   'P 1'
#
loop_
_entity.id
_entity.type
_entity.pdbx_description
1 polymer ?
#
loop_
_entity_poly.entity_id
_entity_poly.type
_entity_poly.pdbx_seq_one_letter_code
_entity_poly.pdbx_strand_id
1 'polypeptide(L)'
;MKRQRLLPVVIATLALSLGPGSLAVAEPTPAAPATELQAQPYCYDEPSNPTADLSDLKARFNRSNWMKTLQEMYKRRWPSGEKLAIAQAKDPHWNQFVETRSFEAFAESMMVAIHEETHMWDLDAARTEWDNYTASWINASQQLLKIPLHDGFPRREILPLIKDNLSKDMDDIYLRDRQQGDYHFQGVTAELNAGLMGLPAATVVQDYIKGIGASNSRDIAATNLRYLLLYLRVAKDKHPAFWNKIKNEQKVRDLVLIQFLRTAYWLEKSAPYGSKLGSPAADKITQQNYSKENIAILEEFTGRKVRTDTQKNCTAS
;
A
#
# COMPACT_ATOMS: atom_id res chain seq x y z
N MET A 1 33.04 -22.49 13.28
CA MET A 1 31.74 -21.90 13.70
C MET A 1 31.54 -20.58 12.95
N LYS A 2 30.83 -20.60 11.80
CA LYS A 2 30.56 -19.39 11.01
C LYS A 2 29.31 -18.70 11.58
N ARG A 3 29.49 -17.52 12.16
CA ARG A 3 28.40 -16.62 12.58
C ARG A 3 27.58 -16.20 11.36
N GLN A 4 26.40 -16.79 11.21
CA GLN A 4 25.34 -16.23 10.37
C GLN A 4 24.97 -14.87 10.96
N ARG A 5 25.27 -13.79 10.24
CA ARG A 5 24.71 -12.47 10.52
C ARG A 5 23.22 -12.57 10.15
N LEU A 6 22.38 -12.75 11.16
CA LEU A 6 20.94 -12.49 11.05
C LEU A 6 20.80 -11.01 10.66
N LEU A 7 20.30 -10.77 9.46
CA LEU A 7 19.92 -9.43 8.99
C LEU A 7 18.81 -8.92 9.91
N PRO A 8 18.91 -7.69 10.45
CA PRO A 8 17.79 -7.10 11.15
C PRO A 8 16.72 -6.79 10.10
N VAL A 9 15.61 -7.53 10.15
CA VAL A 9 14.33 -7.04 9.63
C VAL A 9 14.10 -5.71 10.34
N VAL A 10 14.03 -4.61 9.59
CA VAL A 10 13.58 -3.33 10.16
C VAL A 10 12.10 -3.51 10.46
N ILE A 11 11.81 -3.86 11.70
CA ILE A 11 10.46 -3.96 12.25
C ILE A 11 10.05 -2.51 12.55
N ALA A 12 9.21 -1.95 11.70
CA ALA A 12 8.47 -0.74 12.02
C ALA A 12 7.35 -1.14 13.00
N THR A 13 7.64 -1.07 14.30
CA THR A 13 6.61 -1.22 15.33
C THR A 13 5.87 0.11 15.43
N LEU A 14 4.65 0.17 14.89
CA LEU A 14 3.79 1.34 14.96
C LEU A 14 3.42 1.65 16.43
N ALA A 15 4.14 2.57 17.07
CA ALA A 15 3.70 3.24 18.30
C ALA A 15 3.13 4.61 17.90
N LEU A 16 1.84 4.64 17.56
CA LEU A 16 1.13 5.86 17.19
C LEU A 16 0.98 6.78 18.43
N SER A 17 1.83 7.78 18.57
CA SER A 17 1.46 9.01 19.29
C SER A 17 0.87 9.98 18.27
N LEU A 18 -0.46 9.97 18.12
CA LEU A 18 -1.19 10.84 17.20
C LEU A 18 -1.07 12.31 17.66
N GLY A 19 -0.10 13.04 17.10
CA GLY A 19 -0.07 14.50 17.10
C GLY A 19 -0.76 15.05 15.84
N PRO A 20 -1.28 16.29 15.85
CA PRO A 20 -1.95 16.87 14.69
C PRO A 20 -0.95 17.08 13.53
N GLY A 21 -1.10 16.31 12.45
CA GLY A 21 -0.30 16.43 11.23
C GLY A 21 -0.72 17.66 10.42
N SER A 22 0.25 18.28 9.74
CA SER A 22 0.01 19.51 8.98
C SER A 22 -0.85 19.25 7.73
N LEU A 23 -1.83 20.13 7.54
CA LEU A 23 -2.86 20.07 6.50
C LEU A 23 -2.29 20.37 5.09
N ALA A 24 -2.32 19.37 4.22
CA ALA A 24 -2.39 19.57 2.79
C ALA A 24 -3.31 18.51 2.17
N VAL A 25 -4.54 18.92 1.90
CA VAL A 25 -5.45 18.22 1.00
C VAL A 25 -5.03 18.65 -0.41
N ALA A 26 -4.73 17.70 -1.30
CA ALA A 26 -4.61 18.08 -2.72
C ALA A 26 -5.96 18.69 -3.14
N GLU A 27 -5.96 19.84 -3.80
CA GLU A 27 -7.21 20.46 -4.24
C GLU A 27 -8.08 19.40 -4.93
N PRO A 28 -9.29 19.11 -4.40
CA PRO A 28 -10.14 18.12 -5.01
C PRO A 28 -10.50 18.63 -6.39
N THR A 29 -10.02 17.95 -7.42
CA THR A 29 -10.71 17.95 -8.70
C THR A 29 -12.15 17.57 -8.37
N PRO A 30 -13.19 18.32 -8.80
CA PRO A 30 -14.56 17.94 -8.54
C PRO A 30 -14.71 16.47 -8.87
N ALA A 31 -15.10 15.67 -7.87
CA ALA A 31 -15.48 14.30 -8.14
C ALA A 31 -16.48 14.39 -9.28
N ALA A 32 -16.16 13.75 -10.41
CA ALA A 32 -17.17 13.47 -11.40
C ALA A 32 -18.37 12.91 -10.61
N PRO A 33 -19.60 13.39 -10.86
CA PRO A 33 -20.76 12.88 -10.15
C PRO A 33 -20.66 11.36 -10.14
N ALA A 34 -21.02 10.75 -9.02
CA ALA A 34 -21.22 9.31 -8.95
C ALA A 34 -22.44 8.96 -9.82
N THR A 35 -22.32 9.13 -11.13
CA THR A 35 -22.95 8.24 -12.08
C THR A 35 -22.67 6.86 -11.55
N GLU A 36 -23.72 6.11 -11.26
CA GLU A 36 -23.67 4.66 -11.19
C GLU A 36 -22.62 4.21 -12.19
N LEU A 37 -21.54 3.57 -11.71
CA LEU A 37 -20.57 2.94 -12.59
C LEU A 37 -21.29 1.79 -13.31
N GLN A 38 -22.10 2.13 -14.32
CA GLN A 38 -22.63 1.21 -15.31
C GLN A 38 -21.44 0.67 -16.08
N ALA A 39 -21.14 -0.61 -15.87
CA ALA A 39 -20.63 -1.61 -16.82
C ALA A 39 -19.45 -1.28 -17.75
N GLN A 40 -18.74 -0.16 -17.62
CA GLN A 40 -17.55 0.09 -18.43
C GLN A 40 -16.32 -0.56 -17.78
N PRO A 41 -15.49 -1.28 -18.56
CA PRO A 41 -14.21 -1.77 -18.09
C PRO A 41 -13.37 -0.64 -17.49
N TYR A 42 -12.91 -0.83 -16.25
CA TYR A 42 -12.03 0.09 -15.56
C TYR A 42 -10.65 -0.56 -15.40
N CYS A 43 -9.59 0.16 -15.77
CA CYS A 43 -8.22 -0.24 -15.54
C CYS A 43 -7.54 0.76 -14.61
N TYR A 44 -6.85 0.26 -13.59
CA TYR A 44 -5.94 1.11 -12.82
C TYR A 44 -4.67 1.38 -13.65
N ASP A 45 -4.31 2.65 -13.77
CA ASP A 45 -3.04 3.12 -14.33
C ASP A 45 -2.64 4.43 -13.65
N GLU A 46 -1.34 4.74 -13.64
CA GLU A 46 -0.83 6.04 -13.23
C GLU A 46 0.50 6.38 -13.93
N PRO A 47 0.81 7.68 -14.12
CA PRO A 47 2.07 8.07 -14.74
C PRO A 47 3.29 7.58 -13.94
N SER A 48 4.19 6.89 -14.62
CA SER A 48 5.48 6.50 -14.04
C SER A 48 6.53 6.32 -15.13
N ASN A 49 7.77 6.74 -14.88
CA ASN A 49 8.90 6.50 -15.74
C ASN A 49 10.13 6.08 -14.91
N PRO A 50 10.25 4.79 -14.51
CA PRO A 50 11.34 4.30 -13.68
C PRO A 50 12.74 4.51 -14.27
N THR A 51 12.86 4.77 -15.57
CA THR A 51 14.14 4.93 -16.28
C THR A 51 14.51 6.38 -16.56
N ALA A 52 13.69 7.37 -16.17
CA ALA A 52 14.05 8.79 -16.36
C ALA A 52 15.36 9.12 -15.63
N ASP A 53 16.23 9.93 -16.23
CA ASP A 53 17.54 10.20 -15.65
C ASP A 53 17.44 11.04 -14.35
N LEU A 54 18.23 10.62 -13.34
CA LEU A 54 18.39 11.29 -12.04
C LEU A 54 19.87 11.57 -11.73
N SER A 55 20.76 11.46 -12.71
CA SER A 55 22.20 11.67 -12.53
C SER A 55 22.53 13.05 -11.95
N ASP A 56 21.83 14.09 -12.41
CA ASP A 56 21.96 15.46 -11.91
C ASP A 56 21.46 15.61 -10.47
N LEU A 57 20.39 14.89 -10.08
CA LEU A 57 19.87 14.88 -8.72
C LEU A 57 20.86 14.21 -7.77
N LYS A 58 21.40 13.07 -8.20
CA LYS A 58 22.43 12.32 -7.48
C LYS A 58 23.68 13.17 -7.26
N ALA A 59 24.16 13.86 -8.31
CA ALA A 59 25.37 14.66 -8.25
C ALA A 59 25.26 15.83 -7.26
N ARG A 60 24.06 16.40 -7.07
CA ARG A 60 23.81 17.51 -6.15
C ARG A 60 23.26 17.10 -4.78
N PHE A 61 23.02 15.81 -4.55
CA PHE A 61 22.38 15.33 -3.33
C PHE A 61 23.23 15.60 -2.10
N ASN A 62 22.60 16.12 -1.05
CA ASN A 62 23.19 16.23 0.28
C ASN A 62 22.08 16.25 1.34
N ARG A 63 22.47 16.15 2.62
CA ARG A 63 21.51 16.14 3.73
C ARG A 63 20.61 17.37 3.76
N SER A 64 21.06 18.55 3.38
CA SER A 64 20.23 19.77 3.49
C SER A 64 19.15 19.87 2.42
N ASN A 65 19.27 19.14 1.30
CA ASN A 65 18.35 19.25 0.17
C ASN A 65 17.52 17.98 -0.10
N TRP A 66 17.52 17.00 0.81
CA TRP A 66 16.88 15.70 0.58
C TRP A 66 15.41 15.81 0.17
N MET A 67 14.62 16.69 0.79
CA MET A 67 13.19 16.86 0.49
C MET A 67 12.98 17.40 -0.93
N LYS A 68 13.79 18.40 -1.32
CA LYS A 68 13.76 18.94 -2.68
C LYS A 68 14.17 17.87 -3.69
N THR A 69 15.21 17.09 -3.38
CA THR A 69 15.62 15.96 -4.22
C THR A 69 14.52 14.91 -4.33
N LEU A 70 13.80 14.60 -3.25
CA LEU A 70 12.67 13.67 -3.25
C LEU A 70 11.57 14.12 -4.23
N GLN A 71 11.13 15.36 -4.09
CA GLN A 71 10.08 15.94 -4.90
C GLN A 71 10.47 15.97 -6.38
N GLU A 72 11.69 16.42 -6.70
CA GLU A 72 12.18 16.44 -8.09
C GLU A 72 12.39 15.04 -8.68
N MET A 73 12.82 14.08 -7.87
CA MET A 73 12.98 12.68 -8.26
C MET A 73 11.64 12.06 -8.64
N TYR A 74 10.64 12.19 -7.77
CA TYR A 74 9.31 11.65 -8.05
C TYR A 74 8.56 12.44 -9.10
N LYS A 75 8.76 13.76 -9.24
CA LYS A 75 8.20 14.51 -10.37
C LYS A 75 8.55 13.87 -11.71
N ARG A 76 9.80 13.39 -11.84
CA ARG A 76 10.30 12.77 -13.08
C ARG A 76 9.86 11.32 -13.23
N ARG A 77 9.83 10.55 -12.15
CA ARG A 77 9.64 9.09 -12.22
C ARG A 77 8.29 8.58 -11.74
N TRP A 78 7.59 9.30 -10.88
CA TRP A 78 6.30 8.92 -10.31
C TRP A 78 5.58 10.12 -9.64
N PRO A 79 4.81 10.92 -10.42
CA PRO A 79 4.17 12.14 -9.91
C PRO A 79 3.24 11.95 -8.70
N SER A 80 2.65 10.76 -8.51
CA SER A 80 1.84 10.47 -7.30
C SER A 80 2.68 10.54 -6.02
N GLY A 81 3.92 10.06 -6.06
CA GLY A 81 4.86 10.15 -4.95
C GLY A 81 5.31 11.59 -4.69
N GLU A 82 5.48 12.40 -5.73
CA GLU A 82 5.78 13.84 -5.58
C GLU A 82 4.65 14.55 -4.85
N LYS A 83 3.40 14.28 -5.24
CA LYS A 83 2.23 14.94 -4.64
C LYS A 83 2.06 14.57 -3.17
N LEU A 84 2.21 13.29 -2.81
CA LEU A 84 2.25 12.90 -1.39
C LEU A 84 3.40 13.60 -0.68
N ALA A 85 4.58 13.64 -1.32
CA ALA A 85 5.75 14.23 -0.69
C ALA A 85 5.62 15.74 -0.45
N ILE A 86 4.92 16.46 -1.32
CA ILE A 86 4.55 17.86 -1.09
C ILE A 86 3.53 17.96 0.03
N ALA A 87 2.53 17.08 0.04
CA ALA A 87 1.45 17.11 1.04
C ALA A 87 1.95 16.85 2.47
N GLN A 88 2.98 16.03 2.63
CA GLN A 88 3.56 15.72 3.93
C GLN A 88 4.82 16.53 4.25
N ALA A 89 5.22 17.52 3.43
CA ALA A 89 6.54 18.18 3.56
C ALA A 89 6.81 18.87 4.91
N LYS A 90 5.77 19.03 5.73
CA LYS A 90 5.80 19.63 7.06
C LYS A 90 5.63 18.61 8.19
N ASP A 91 5.57 17.32 7.91
CA ASP A 91 5.54 16.28 8.93
C ASP A 91 6.86 16.32 9.73
N PRO A 92 6.82 16.54 11.05
CA PRO A 92 8.02 16.62 11.88
C PRO A 92 8.72 15.27 12.08
N HIS A 93 8.07 14.14 11.75
CA HIS A 93 8.55 12.78 11.95
C HIS A 93 9.20 12.17 10.71
N TRP A 94 8.97 12.73 9.52
CA TRP A 94 9.43 12.13 8.26
C TRP A 94 10.94 11.87 8.21
N ASN A 95 11.73 12.77 8.78
CA ASN A 95 13.18 12.65 8.87
C ASN A 95 13.66 11.35 9.58
N GLN A 96 12.84 10.69 10.40
CA GLN A 96 13.21 9.42 11.05
C GLN A 96 13.26 8.24 10.08
N PHE A 97 12.62 8.35 8.91
CA PHE A 97 12.53 7.29 7.91
C PHE A 97 13.44 7.53 6.70
N VAL A 98 14.18 8.65 6.64
CA VAL A 98 14.94 9.07 5.46
C VAL A 98 16.44 9.04 5.70
N GLU A 99 17.16 8.20 4.96
CA GLU A 99 18.61 8.07 5.10
C GLU A 99 19.40 9.01 4.19
N THR A 100 19.92 10.08 4.78
CA THR A 100 20.56 11.18 4.02
C THR A 100 22.08 11.05 3.84
N ARG A 101 22.68 9.90 4.17
CA ARG A 101 24.15 9.69 4.12
C ARG A 101 24.72 9.61 2.71
N SER A 102 23.92 9.17 1.74
CA SER A 102 24.25 9.12 0.32
C SER A 102 22.97 9.05 -0.51
N PHE A 103 23.05 9.31 -1.82
CA PHE A 103 21.88 9.20 -2.69
C PHE A 103 21.33 7.77 -2.74
N GLU A 104 22.20 6.76 -2.72
CA GLU A 104 21.77 5.36 -2.68
C GLU A 104 21.09 5.00 -1.36
N ALA A 105 21.62 5.43 -0.21
CA ALA A 105 20.96 5.20 1.08
C ALA A 105 19.60 5.91 1.14
N PHE A 106 19.53 7.11 0.56
CA PHE A 106 18.30 7.87 0.42
C PHE A 106 17.28 7.10 -0.43
N ALA A 107 17.66 6.65 -1.63
CA ALA A 107 16.81 5.84 -2.50
C ALA A 107 16.36 4.52 -1.82
N GLU A 108 17.24 3.85 -1.07
CA GLU A 108 16.92 2.64 -0.31
C GLU A 108 15.86 2.88 0.78
N SER A 109 15.89 4.06 1.42
CA SER A 109 14.92 4.41 2.47
C SER A 109 13.52 4.75 1.95
N MET A 110 13.36 4.96 0.64
CA MET A 110 12.13 5.50 0.05
C MET A 110 10.91 4.60 0.20
N MET A 111 11.09 3.28 0.21
CA MET A 111 9.96 2.37 0.47
C MET A 111 9.33 2.69 1.83
N VAL A 112 10.14 2.68 2.89
CA VAL A 112 9.67 2.89 4.26
C VAL A 112 9.19 4.32 4.43
N ALA A 113 9.96 5.31 3.99
CA ALA A 113 9.58 6.71 4.13
C ALA A 113 8.20 6.98 3.51
N ILE A 114 7.96 6.59 2.26
CA ILE A 114 6.66 6.84 1.62
C ILE A 114 5.56 5.96 2.19
N HIS A 115 5.86 4.74 2.61
CA HIS A 115 4.90 3.88 3.31
C HIS A 115 4.39 4.55 4.60
N GLU A 116 5.29 5.01 5.45
CA GLU A 116 4.95 5.61 6.74
C GLU A 116 4.29 6.98 6.58
N GLU A 117 4.75 7.81 5.64
CA GLU A 117 4.08 9.08 5.32
C GLU A 117 2.67 8.87 4.75
N THR A 118 2.41 7.72 4.13
CA THR A 118 1.04 7.36 3.73
C THR A 118 0.17 7.08 4.94
N HIS A 119 0.69 6.39 5.97
CA HIS A 119 -0.02 6.25 7.24
C HIS A 119 -0.28 7.61 7.90
N MET A 120 0.73 8.51 7.92
CA MET A 120 0.57 9.85 8.50
C MET A 120 -0.51 10.65 7.77
N TRP A 121 -0.60 10.52 6.44
CA TRP A 121 -1.67 11.17 5.68
C TRP A 121 -3.03 10.48 5.86
N ASP A 122 -3.10 9.16 5.75
CA ASP A 122 -4.36 8.40 5.78
C ASP A 122 -5.02 8.45 7.17
N LEU A 123 -4.23 8.38 8.24
CA LEU A 123 -4.71 8.21 9.62
C LEU A 123 -4.76 9.50 10.43
N ASP A 124 -4.45 10.64 9.82
CA ASP A 124 -4.58 11.95 10.46
C ASP A 124 -6.02 12.20 10.95
N ALA A 125 -6.12 12.74 12.17
CA ALA A 125 -7.40 12.91 12.86
C ALA A 125 -8.37 13.87 12.15
N ALA A 126 -7.89 14.74 11.24
CA ALA A 126 -8.79 15.58 10.44
C ALA A 126 -9.56 14.77 9.37
N ARG A 127 -9.03 13.61 8.99
CA ARG A 127 -9.57 12.76 7.91
C ARG A 127 -10.15 11.45 8.41
N THR A 128 -9.63 10.94 9.52
CA THR A 128 -9.90 9.58 10.01
C THR A 128 -10.33 9.59 11.48
N GLU A 129 -11.31 8.75 11.78
CA GLU A 129 -11.71 8.39 13.14
C GLU A 129 -11.60 6.87 13.24
N TRP A 130 -10.68 6.40 14.09
CA TRP A 130 -10.26 5.01 14.13
C TRP A 130 -11.47 4.05 14.21
N ASP A 131 -11.51 3.09 13.29
CA ASP A 131 -12.56 2.08 13.11
C ASP A 131 -13.95 2.61 12.72
N ASN A 132 -14.19 3.92 12.69
CA ASN A 132 -15.44 4.50 12.20
C ASN A 132 -15.35 4.84 10.70
N TYR A 133 -14.43 5.72 10.32
CA TYR A 133 -14.17 6.06 8.93
C TYR A 133 -12.70 6.39 8.70
N THR A 134 -12.22 6.17 7.48
CA THR A 134 -10.84 6.47 7.10
C THR A 134 -10.74 7.31 5.82
N ALA A 135 -9.52 7.73 5.51
CA ALA A 135 -9.10 8.22 4.21
C ALA A 135 -8.06 7.28 3.58
N SER A 136 -7.90 7.40 2.27
CA SER A 136 -6.90 6.65 1.51
C SER A 136 -6.35 7.49 0.37
N TRP A 137 -5.05 7.75 0.39
CA TRP A 137 -4.32 8.32 -0.73
C TRP A 137 -4.14 7.28 -1.82
N ILE A 138 -4.70 7.52 -3.02
CA ILE A 138 -4.62 6.58 -4.14
C ILE A 138 -3.50 6.97 -5.09
N ASN A 139 -3.56 8.17 -5.68
CA ASN A 139 -2.55 8.66 -6.63
C ASN A 139 -2.59 10.20 -6.72
N ALA A 140 -1.80 10.78 -7.64
CA ALA A 140 -1.70 12.23 -7.84
C ALA A 140 -3.05 12.96 -8.07
N SER A 141 -4.06 12.25 -8.56
CA SER A 141 -5.36 12.81 -8.97
C SER A 141 -6.53 12.29 -8.15
N GLN A 142 -6.32 11.31 -7.28
CA GLN A 142 -7.39 10.60 -6.60
C GLN A 142 -7.05 10.35 -5.12
N GLN A 143 -8.01 10.72 -4.27
CA GLN A 143 -8.06 10.40 -2.86
C GLN A 143 -9.48 9.92 -2.54
N LEU A 144 -9.59 8.98 -1.61
CA LEU A 144 -10.88 8.57 -1.06
C LEU A 144 -10.96 9.11 0.37
N LEU A 145 -11.98 9.91 0.67
CA LEU A 145 -12.19 10.51 1.99
C LEU A 145 -13.47 9.99 2.62
N LYS A 146 -13.49 9.89 3.96
CA LYS A 146 -14.66 9.47 4.76
C LYS A 146 -15.23 8.13 4.23
N ILE A 147 -14.37 7.13 4.13
CA ILE A 147 -14.75 5.74 3.79
C ILE A 147 -15.31 5.11 5.07
N PRO A 148 -16.59 4.72 5.12
CA PRO A 148 -17.20 4.18 6.33
C PRO A 148 -16.74 2.74 6.55
N LEU A 149 -15.95 2.49 7.60
CA LEU A 149 -15.34 1.19 7.86
C LEU A 149 -16.24 0.27 8.66
N HIS A 150 -17.12 0.83 9.51
CA HIS A 150 -18.04 0.07 10.36
C HIS A 150 -17.32 -0.94 11.27
N ASP A 151 -16.14 -0.55 11.76
CA ASP A 151 -15.28 -1.30 12.66
C ASP A 151 -14.70 -2.58 12.04
N GLY A 152 -15.49 -3.65 12.06
CA GLY A 152 -15.12 -4.98 11.60
C GLY A 152 -14.90 -5.95 12.77
N PHE A 153 -13.88 -6.77 12.63
CA PHE A 153 -13.44 -7.79 13.59
C PHE A 153 -11.91 -7.93 13.58
N PRO A 154 -11.28 -8.50 14.62
CA PRO A 154 -9.83 -8.68 14.69
C PRO A 154 -9.25 -9.36 13.45
N ARG A 155 -8.28 -8.72 12.79
CA ARG A 155 -7.67 -9.28 11.57
C ARG A 155 -6.98 -10.62 11.80
N ARG A 156 -6.58 -10.95 13.03
CA ARG A 156 -6.10 -12.30 13.39
C ARG A 156 -7.07 -13.42 13.07
N GLU A 157 -8.37 -13.16 12.95
CA GLU A 157 -9.37 -14.19 12.61
C GLU A 157 -9.17 -14.82 11.23
N ILE A 158 -8.39 -14.17 10.34
CA ILE A 158 -8.04 -14.73 9.03
C ILE A 158 -6.93 -15.79 9.11
N LEU A 159 -6.19 -15.82 10.22
CA LEU A 159 -5.01 -16.67 10.38
C LEU A 159 -5.28 -18.16 10.10
N PRO A 160 -6.41 -18.76 10.53
CA PRO A 160 -6.71 -20.15 10.20
C PRO A 160 -6.85 -20.44 8.70
N LEU A 161 -7.06 -19.44 7.84
CA LEU A 161 -7.12 -19.63 6.38
C LEU A 161 -5.72 -19.64 5.72
N ILE A 162 -4.67 -19.27 6.45
CA ILE A 162 -3.28 -19.30 5.97
C ILE A 162 -2.70 -20.68 6.31
N LYS A 163 -2.48 -21.52 5.28
CA LYS A 163 -2.02 -22.91 5.43
C LYS A 163 -0.57 -23.15 4.99
N ASP A 164 0.10 -22.10 4.54
CA ASP A 164 1.49 -22.10 4.13
C ASP A 164 2.32 -21.18 5.04
N ASN A 165 3.63 -21.14 4.79
CA ASN A 165 4.57 -20.27 5.51
C ASN A 165 5.10 -19.12 4.63
N LEU A 166 4.41 -18.77 3.54
CA LEU A 166 4.92 -17.79 2.57
C LEU A 166 5.00 -16.39 3.16
N SER A 167 4.06 -16.02 4.02
CA SER A 167 3.97 -14.70 4.66
C SER A 167 4.47 -14.69 6.10
N LYS A 168 5.14 -15.75 6.59
CA LYS A 168 5.37 -16.01 8.02
C LYS A 168 5.82 -14.78 8.84
N ASP A 169 6.78 -14.01 8.36
CA ASP A 169 7.33 -12.87 9.11
C ASP A 169 6.28 -11.74 9.27
N MET A 170 5.49 -11.47 8.22
CA MET A 170 4.38 -10.51 8.26
C MET A 170 3.21 -11.04 9.07
N ASP A 171 3.00 -12.34 9.00
CA ASP A 171 2.02 -13.10 9.75
C ASP A 171 2.26 -13.01 11.27
N ASP A 172 3.53 -13.03 11.68
CA ASP A 172 3.94 -12.84 13.07
C ASP A 172 3.68 -11.40 13.54
N ILE A 173 3.96 -10.40 12.69
CA ILE A 173 3.79 -8.97 12.99
C ILE A 173 2.32 -8.54 12.97
N TYR A 174 1.56 -8.85 11.92
CA TYR A 174 0.25 -8.27 11.69
C TYR A 174 -0.89 -9.11 12.25
N LEU A 175 -0.73 -10.43 12.36
CA LEU A 175 -1.82 -11.33 12.76
C LEU A 175 -1.61 -11.97 14.14
N ARG A 176 -0.38 -12.40 14.47
CA ARG A 176 -0.10 -13.10 15.74
C ARG A 176 0.30 -12.18 16.87
N ASP A 177 0.92 -11.04 16.58
CA ASP A 177 1.16 -10.03 17.59
C ASP A 177 -0.15 -9.62 18.27
N ARG A 178 -0.05 -9.34 19.57
CA ARG A 178 -1.22 -9.07 20.40
C ARG A 178 -1.91 -7.77 19.99
N GLN A 179 -1.17 -6.69 19.78
CA GLN A 179 -1.78 -5.41 19.47
C GLN A 179 -2.20 -5.37 18.00
N GLN A 180 -1.25 -5.68 17.11
CA GLN A 180 -1.44 -5.63 15.68
C GLN A 180 -2.51 -6.62 15.22
N GLY A 181 -2.57 -7.83 15.78
CA GLY A 181 -3.59 -8.82 15.43
C GLY A 181 -5.02 -8.43 15.84
N ASP A 182 -5.17 -7.51 16.80
CA ASP A 182 -6.46 -7.01 17.27
C ASP A 182 -6.96 -5.79 16.49
N TYR A 183 -6.19 -5.26 15.52
CA TYR A 183 -6.71 -4.25 14.61
C TYR A 183 -7.79 -4.82 13.68
N HIS A 184 -8.82 -4.02 13.40
CA HIS A 184 -9.97 -4.44 12.61
C HIS A 184 -9.80 -4.06 11.14
N PHE A 185 -10.90 -3.74 10.44
CA PHE A 185 -10.88 -3.51 8.99
C PHE A 185 -10.00 -2.30 8.61
N GLN A 186 -9.91 -1.30 9.50
CA GLN A 186 -8.98 -0.19 9.32
C GLN A 186 -7.53 -0.66 9.20
N GLY A 187 -7.06 -1.49 10.13
CA GLY A 187 -5.68 -1.99 10.09
C GLY A 187 -5.37 -2.89 8.90
N VAL A 188 -6.37 -3.55 8.30
CA VAL A 188 -6.17 -4.33 7.06
C VAL A 188 -6.01 -3.40 5.85
N THR A 189 -6.88 -2.41 5.73
CA THR A 189 -6.91 -1.51 4.56
C THR A 189 -5.79 -0.47 4.59
N ALA A 190 -5.40 0.02 5.78
CA ALA A 190 -4.33 1.00 5.96
C ALA A 190 -2.96 0.42 5.59
N GLU A 191 -2.60 -0.75 6.10
CA GLU A 191 -1.33 -1.42 5.78
C GLU A 191 -1.23 -1.77 4.29
N LEU A 192 -2.34 -2.18 3.67
CA LEU A 192 -2.38 -2.39 2.24
C LEU A 192 -2.14 -1.07 1.48
N ASN A 193 -2.81 0.03 1.84
CA ASN A 193 -2.64 1.28 1.12
C ASN A 193 -1.22 1.84 1.24
N ALA A 194 -0.66 1.82 2.45
CA ALA A 194 0.73 2.22 2.69
C ALA A 194 1.71 1.32 1.91
N GLY A 195 1.47 0.01 1.86
CA GLY A 195 2.20 -0.92 0.99
C GLY A 195 2.12 -0.55 -0.50
N LEU A 196 0.96 -0.10 -0.96
CA LEU A 196 0.72 0.32 -2.35
C LEU A 196 1.31 1.70 -2.69
N MET A 197 1.74 2.48 -1.70
CA MET A 197 2.57 3.67 -1.89
C MET A 197 4.07 3.35 -1.76
N GLY A 198 4.46 2.45 -0.85
CA GLY A 198 5.85 2.02 -0.67
C GLY A 198 6.41 1.21 -1.85
N LEU A 199 5.60 0.35 -2.48
CA LEU A 199 6.02 -0.41 -3.65
C LEU A 199 6.42 0.45 -4.86
N PRO A 200 5.58 1.38 -5.35
CA PRO A 200 6.00 2.30 -6.39
C PRO A 200 7.19 3.16 -5.99
N ALA A 201 7.22 3.66 -4.74
CA ALA A 201 8.31 4.46 -4.22
C ALA A 201 9.68 3.78 -4.39
N ALA A 202 9.75 2.46 -4.14
CA ALA A 202 10.94 1.64 -4.35
C ALA A 202 11.17 1.29 -5.84
N THR A 203 10.10 0.95 -6.55
CA THR A 203 10.14 0.51 -7.95
C THR A 203 10.78 1.56 -8.85
N VAL A 204 10.41 2.81 -8.66
CA VAL A 204 10.87 3.90 -9.54
C VAL A 204 12.30 4.36 -9.24
N VAL A 205 12.93 3.85 -8.18
CA VAL A 205 14.34 4.15 -7.83
C VAL A 205 15.20 2.90 -7.71
N GLN A 206 14.71 1.76 -8.23
CA GLN A 206 15.32 0.45 -8.07
C GLN A 206 16.79 0.39 -8.52
N ASP A 207 17.19 1.20 -9.49
CA ASP A 207 18.54 1.32 -10.02
C ASP A 207 19.55 1.82 -8.99
N TYR A 208 19.10 2.52 -7.95
CA TYR A 208 19.93 3.05 -6.87
C TYR A 208 19.92 2.22 -5.58
N ILE A 209 19.08 1.18 -5.51
CA ILE A 209 19.00 0.24 -4.37
C ILE A 209 20.12 -0.81 -4.54
N LYS A 210 21.12 -0.79 -3.64
CA LYS A 210 22.38 -1.55 -3.75
C LYS A 210 22.50 -2.76 -2.81
N GLY A 211 21.74 -2.81 -1.74
CA GLY A 211 21.64 -4.00 -0.90
C GLY A 211 22.22 -3.82 0.50
N ILE A 212 21.42 -3.19 1.35
CA ILE A 212 21.19 -3.57 2.75
C ILE A 212 19.67 -3.47 2.92
N GLY A 213 18.94 -4.59 3.05
CA GLY A 213 17.48 -4.57 3.18
C GLY A 213 16.73 -4.30 1.87
N ALA A 214 17.03 -5.07 0.81
CA ALA A 214 16.21 -5.18 -0.40
C ALA A 214 14.73 -5.02 -0.03
N SER A 215 14.17 -3.88 -0.41
CA SER A 215 12.83 -3.44 -0.03
C SER A 215 11.88 -4.62 -0.07
N ASN A 216 11.27 -5.03 1.04
CA ASN A 216 10.25 -6.08 1.05
C ASN A 216 8.90 -5.55 0.51
N SER A 217 8.94 -4.48 -0.29
CA SER A 217 7.77 -3.82 -0.89
C SER A 217 6.82 -4.76 -1.60
N ARG A 218 7.35 -5.72 -2.39
CA ARG A 218 6.51 -6.69 -3.10
C ARG A 218 5.85 -7.63 -2.13
N ASP A 219 6.57 -8.11 -1.11
CA ASP A 219 6.03 -8.95 -0.05
C ASP A 219 4.92 -8.20 0.71
N ILE A 220 5.12 -6.93 1.05
CA ILE A 220 4.14 -6.11 1.78
C ILE A 220 2.86 -5.98 0.97
N ALA A 221 2.97 -5.59 -0.31
CA ALA A 221 1.81 -5.40 -1.18
C ALA A 221 1.07 -6.73 -1.43
N ALA A 222 1.79 -7.80 -1.78
CA ALA A 222 1.19 -9.10 -2.06
C ALA A 222 0.51 -9.70 -0.81
N THR A 223 1.17 -9.60 0.35
CA THR A 223 0.67 -10.16 1.62
C THR A 223 -0.50 -9.38 2.17
N ASN A 224 -0.46 -8.05 2.17
CA ASN A 224 -1.60 -7.28 2.68
C ASN A 224 -2.82 -7.38 1.75
N LEU A 225 -2.63 -7.57 0.44
CA LEU A 225 -3.76 -7.91 -0.45
C LEU A 225 -4.34 -9.29 -0.09
N ARG A 226 -3.48 -10.28 0.19
CA ARG A 226 -3.93 -11.59 0.70
C ARG A 226 -4.78 -11.41 1.95
N TYR A 227 -4.33 -10.58 2.90
CA TYR A 227 -5.06 -10.33 4.13
C TYR A 227 -6.43 -9.71 3.88
N LEU A 228 -6.54 -8.70 3.01
CA LEU A 228 -7.82 -8.14 2.60
C LEU A 228 -8.77 -9.20 2.02
N LEU A 229 -8.30 -10.02 1.08
CA LEU A 229 -9.11 -11.05 0.44
C LEU A 229 -9.59 -12.11 1.44
N LEU A 230 -8.72 -12.55 2.35
CA LEU A 230 -9.08 -13.49 3.41
C LEU A 230 -10.02 -12.88 4.45
N TYR A 231 -9.84 -11.59 4.77
CA TYR A 231 -10.71 -10.84 5.66
C TYR A 231 -12.13 -10.76 5.11
N LEU A 232 -12.29 -10.47 3.81
CA LEU A 232 -13.59 -10.48 3.14
C LEU A 232 -14.25 -11.86 3.17
N ARG A 233 -13.47 -12.95 3.06
CA ARG A 233 -14.01 -14.32 3.20
C ARG A 233 -14.52 -14.59 4.60
N VAL A 234 -13.74 -14.26 5.63
CA VAL A 234 -14.15 -14.40 7.03
C VAL A 234 -15.35 -13.51 7.35
N ALA A 235 -15.39 -12.29 6.81
CA ALA A 235 -16.51 -11.38 6.96
C ALA A 235 -17.81 -12.03 6.45
N LYS A 236 -17.79 -12.59 5.24
CA LYS A 236 -18.94 -13.28 4.66
C LYS A 236 -19.36 -14.50 5.46
N ASP A 237 -18.40 -15.34 5.85
CA ASP A 237 -18.67 -16.65 6.44
C ASP A 237 -19.06 -16.58 7.92
N LYS A 238 -18.50 -15.62 8.67
CA LYS A 238 -18.64 -15.55 10.15
C LYS A 238 -19.26 -14.26 10.66
N HIS A 239 -19.19 -13.17 9.89
CA HIS A 239 -19.68 -11.85 10.30
C HIS A 239 -20.71 -11.29 9.30
N PRO A 240 -21.81 -12.01 9.00
CA PRO A 240 -22.72 -11.66 7.91
C PRO A 240 -23.38 -10.29 8.08
N ALA A 241 -23.59 -9.82 9.31
CA ALA A 241 -24.10 -8.48 9.58
C ALA A 241 -23.11 -7.39 9.12
N PHE A 242 -21.83 -7.55 9.46
CA PHE A 242 -20.76 -6.66 9.02
C PHE A 242 -20.61 -6.72 7.50
N TRP A 243 -20.51 -7.92 6.93
CA TRP A 243 -20.42 -8.13 5.48
C TRP A 243 -21.55 -7.43 4.71
N ASN A 244 -22.81 -7.65 5.13
CA ASN A 244 -23.97 -7.02 4.48
C ASN A 244 -23.93 -5.50 4.59
N LYS A 245 -23.36 -4.96 5.67
CA LYS A 245 -23.18 -3.51 5.83
C LYS A 245 -22.16 -2.99 4.82
N ILE A 246 -20.91 -3.48 4.87
CA ILE A 246 -19.82 -2.96 4.03
C ILE A 246 -19.99 -3.29 2.53
N LYS A 247 -20.64 -4.40 2.17
CA LYS A 247 -20.92 -4.76 0.76
C LYS A 247 -21.88 -3.77 0.09
N ASN A 248 -22.73 -3.10 0.86
CA ASN A 248 -23.65 -2.08 0.35
C ASN A 248 -23.04 -0.67 0.36
N GLU A 249 -21.83 -0.50 0.90
CA GLU A 249 -21.14 0.79 0.95
C GLU A 249 -20.29 1.01 -0.31
N GLN A 250 -20.74 1.92 -1.17
CA GLN A 250 -20.07 2.19 -2.46
C GLN A 250 -18.60 2.56 -2.28
N LYS A 251 -18.26 3.42 -1.31
CA LYS A 251 -16.87 3.82 -1.05
C LYS A 251 -15.97 2.67 -0.60
N VAL A 252 -16.51 1.71 0.15
CA VAL A 252 -15.74 0.53 0.58
C VAL A 252 -15.52 -0.40 -0.61
N ARG A 253 -16.54 -0.60 -1.45
CA ARG A 253 -16.42 -1.35 -2.71
C ARG A 253 -15.36 -0.74 -3.63
N ASP A 254 -15.38 0.58 -3.79
CA ASP A 254 -14.41 1.30 -4.62
C ASP A 254 -13.00 1.18 -4.07
N LEU A 255 -12.80 1.35 -2.75
CA LEU A 255 -11.51 1.16 -2.10
C LEU A 255 -10.96 -0.25 -2.36
N VAL A 256 -11.75 -1.28 -2.08
CA VAL A 256 -11.33 -2.69 -2.24
C VAL A 256 -10.97 -2.99 -3.69
N LEU A 257 -11.80 -2.53 -4.64
CA LEU A 257 -11.53 -2.73 -6.07
C LEU A 257 -10.25 -2.02 -6.51
N ILE A 258 -10.10 -0.73 -6.16
CA ILE A 258 -8.91 0.05 -6.50
C ILE A 258 -7.66 -0.57 -5.90
N GLN A 259 -7.68 -0.96 -4.62
CA GLN A 259 -6.53 -1.60 -3.98
C GLN A 259 -6.15 -2.91 -4.69
N PHE A 260 -7.12 -3.75 -5.08
CA PHE A 260 -6.85 -4.97 -5.83
C PHE A 260 -6.19 -4.68 -7.20
N LEU A 261 -6.80 -3.79 -8.00
CA LEU A 261 -6.30 -3.48 -9.35
C LEU A 261 -4.95 -2.76 -9.33
N ARG A 262 -4.76 -1.85 -8.35
CA ARG A 262 -3.50 -1.15 -8.11
C ARG A 262 -2.39 -2.08 -7.64
N THR A 263 -2.72 -3.08 -6.81
CA THR A 263 -1.75 -4.13 -6.43
C THR A 263 -1.27 -4.88 -7.67
N ALA A 264 -2.21 -5.30 -8.53
CA ALA A 264 -1.89 -5.99 -9.78
C ALA A 264 -0.93 -5.17 -10.66
N TYR A 265 -1.28 -3.90 -10.87
CA TYR A 265 -0.51 -2.96 -11.66
C TYR A 265 0.94 -2.81 -11.18
N TRP A 266 1.13 -2.56 -9.88
CA TRP A 266 2.48 -2.31 -9.35
C TRP A 266 3.29 -3.60 -9.18
N LEU A 267 2.66 -4.74 -8.91
CA LEU A 267 3.36 -6.02 -8.90
C LEU A 267 3.82 -6.43 -10.30
N GLU A 268 3.06 -6.10 -11.35
CA GLU A 268 3.51 -6.28 -12.73
C GLU A 268 4.67 -5.35 -13.07
N LYS A 269 4.53 -4.04 -12.82
CA LYS A 269 5.61 -3.07 -13.10
C LYS A 269 6.91 -3.34 -12.37
N SER A 270 6.84 -3.88 -11.15
CA SER A 270 8.03 -4.20 -10.35
C SER A 270 8.58 -5.60 -10.59
N ALA A 271 7.91 -6.44 -11.39
CA ALA A 271 8.34 -7.82 -11.65
C ALA A 271 9.77 -7.95 -12.21
N PRO A 272 10.25 -7.07 -13.13
CA PRO A 272 11.64 -7.11 -13.60
C PRO A 272 12.69 -6.92 -12.50
N TYR A 273 12.28 -6.41 -11.34
CA TYR A 273 13.13 -6.12 -10.19
C TYR A 273 12.77 -7.01 -8.97
N GLY A 274 12.05 -8.11 -9.20
CA GLY A 274 11.49 -8.96 -8.15
C GLY A 274 12.50 -9.39 -7.09
N SER A 275 13.70 -9.82 -7.51
CA SER A 275 14.78 -10.25 -6.59
C SER A 275 15.40 -9.13 -5.75
N LYS A 276 15.17 -7.87 -6.14
CA LYS A 276 15.65 -6.67 -5.42
C LYS A 276 14.56 -6.05 -4.54
N LEU A 277 13.29 -6.22 -4.91
CA LEU A 277 12.13 -5.56 -4.29
C LEU A 277 11.21 -6.52 -3.54
N GLY A 278 11.64 -7.77 -3.38
CA GLY A 278 10.96 -8.72 -2.51
C GLY A 278 11.59 -10.10 -2.51
N SER A 279 10.96 -11.01 -1.78
CA SER A 279 11.34 -12.42 -1.73
C SER A 279 10.66 -13.24 -2.84
N PRO A 280 11.16 -14.45 -3.13
CA PRO A 280 10.45 -15.41 -3.99
C PRO A 280 9.04 -15.79 -3.49
N ALA A 281 8.71 -15.52 -2.22
CA ALA A 281 7.38 -15.77 -1.68
C ALA A 281 6.35 -14.78 -2.21
N ALA A 282 6.73 -13.53 -2.50
CA ALA A 282 5.84 -12.50 -3.01
C ALA A 282 5.10 -12.94 -4.30
N ASP A 283 5.80 -13.58 -5.23
CA ASP A 283 5.20 -14.07 -6.48
C ASP A 283 4.22 -15.22 -6.24
N LYS A 284 4.54 -16.13 -5.31
CA LYS A 284 3.65 -17.24 -4.93
C LYS A 284 2.39 -16.73 -4.23
N ILE A 285 2.52 -15.76 -3.32
CA ILE A 285 1.38 -15.11 -2.67
C ILE A 285 0.54 -14.39 -3.72
N THR A 286 1.17 -13.67 -4.65
CA THR A 286 0.48 -13.03 -5.76
C THR A 286 -0.34 -14.04 -6.56
N GLN A 287 0.20 -15.20 -6.90
CA GLN A 287 -0.56 -16.26 -7.57
C GLN A 287 -1.76 -16.73 -6.73
N GLN A 288 -1.58 -16.94 -5.42
CA GLN A 288 -2.67 -17.34 -4.51
C GLN A 288 -3.78 -16.28 -4.36
N ASN A 289 -3.44 -14.98 -4.47
CA ASN A 289 -4.42 -13.89 -4.47
C ASN A 289 -5.41 -14.01 -5.65
N TYR A 290 -5.01 -14.66 -6.75
CA TYR A 290 -5.86 -14.94 -7.90
C TYR A 290 -6.47 -16.35 -7.89
N SER A 291 -6.48 -17.04 -6.74
CA SER A 291 -7.26 -18.28 -6.59
C SER A 291 -8.75 -18.04 -6.83
N LYS A 292 -9.47 -19.09 -7.24
CA LYS A 292 -10.90 -19.00 -7.58
C LYS A 292 -11.73 -18.44 -6.42
N GLU A 293 -11.43 -18.85 -5.20
CA GLU A 293 -12.12 -18.44 -3.98
C GLU A 293 -11.91 -16.95 -3.69
N ASN A 294 -10.68 -16.45 -3.90
CA ASN A 294 -10.33 -15.05 -3.66
C ASN A 294 -10.89 -14.12 -4.76
N ILE A 295 -10.93 -14.57 -6.01
CA ILE A 295 -11.59 -13.81 -7.07
C ILE A 295 -13.11 -13.80 -6.85
N ALA A 296 -13.72 -14.94 -6.52
CA ALA A 296 -15.16 -15.01 -6.27
C ALA A 296 -15.61 -14.06 -5.14
N ILE A 297 -14.88 -14.01 -4.02
CA ILE A 297 -15.23 -13.10 -2.92
C ILE A 297 -15.08 -11.63 -3.31
N LEU A 298 -14.03 -11.28 -4.07
CA LEU A 298 -13.79 -9.92 -4.55
C LEU A 298 -14.89 -9.46 -5.50
N GLU A 299 -15.22 -10.27 -6.49
CA GLU A 299 -16.24 -9.95 -7.48
C GLU A 299 -17.62 -9.85 -6.85
N GLU A 300 -17.92 -10.75 -5.91
CA GLU A 300 -19.16 -10.68 -5.13
C GLU A 300 -19.20 -9.40 -4.29
N PHE A 301 -18.12 -9.05 -3.61
CA PHE A 301 -18.05 -7.87 -2.75
C PHE A 301 -18.21 -6.58 -3.56
N THR A 302 -17.43 -6.43 -4.63
CA THR A 302 -17.33 -5.20 -5.41
C THR A 302 -18.47 -5.04 -6.42
N GLY A 303 -19.11 -6.17 -6.81
CA GLY A 303 -20.07 -6.22 -7.91
C GLY A 303 -19.42 -6.12 -9.29
N ARG A 304 -18.09 -6.31 -9.40
CA ARG A 304 -17.33 -6.14 -10.64
C ARG A 304 -16.56 -7.41 -10.97
N LYS A 305 -16.68 -7.86 -12.21
CA LYS A 305 -15.82 -8.93 -12.74
C LYS A 305 -14.42 -8.40 -12.97
N VAL A 306 -13.40 -9.17 -12.61
CA VAL A 306 -12.00 -8.77 -12.79
C VAL A 306 -11.29 -9.66 -13.79
N ARG A 307 -10.32 -9.10 -14.52
CA ARG A 307 -9.49 -9.89 -15.41
C ARG A 307 -8.45 -10.67 -14.60
N THR A 308 -8.28 -11.94 -14.95
CA THR A 308 -7.28 -12.83 -14.34
C THR A 308 -6.17 -13.23 -15.33
N ASP A 309 -6.22 -12.69 -16.55
CA ASP A 309 -5.30 -12.96 -17.65
C ASP A 309 -4.19 -11.89 -17.73
N THR A 310 -3.80 -11.41 -18.92
CA THR A 310 -2.67 -10.49 -19.11
C THR A 310 -2.96 -9.03 -18.77
N GLN A 311 -4.16 -8.69 -18.28
CA GLN A 311 -4.52 -7.32 -17.85
C GLN A 311 -5.16 -7.32 -16.46
N LYS A 312 -4.45 -7.88 -15.47
CA LYS A 312 -4.97 -8.09 -14.10
C LYS A 312 -5.30 -6.81 -13.34
N ASN A 313 -4.86 -5.66 -13.84
CA ASN A 313 -5.20 -4.33 -13.35
C ASN A 313 -6.52 -3.79 -13.91
N CYS A 314 -7.31 -4.60 -14.62
CA CYS A 314 -8.58 -4.21 -15.22
C CYS A 314 -9.78 -5.04 -14.74
N THR A 315 -10.97 -4.42 -14.74
CA THR A 315 -12.26 -5.13 -14.69
C THR A 315 -12.59 -5.72 -16.07
N ALA A 316 -13.33 -6.83 -16.08
CA ALA A 316 -13.91 -7.37 -17.31
C ALA A 316 -15.19 -6.59 -17.68
N SER A 317 -15.59 -6.69 -18.95
CA SER A 317 -16.89 -6.24 -19.46
C SER A 317 -18.05 -7.07 -18.92
#